data_AF-A0A519DUV5-F1
#
_entry.id   AF-A0A519DUV5-F1
#
_cell.length_a   1.000
_cell.length_b   1.000
_cell.length_c   1.000
_cell.angle_alpha   90.00
_cell.angle_beta   90.00
_cell.angle_gamma   90.00
#
_symmetry.space_group_name_H-M   'P 1'
#
loop_
_entity.id
_entity.type
_entity.pdbx_description
1 polymer ?
#
loop_
_entity_poly.entity_id
_entity_poly.type
_entity_poly.pdbx_seq_one_letter_code
_entity_poly.pdbx_strand_id
1 'polypeptide(L)'
;MPVKATRMDEAEFSRIAEKCRKWSERNLGVVRALLVEGDSMTDAAAKHGMSKQQANVLRTRFLAKAGQERIEAFMAREKPKLSTTVLEPFKQDMQTLRDR
;
A
#
# COMPACT_ATOMS: atom_id res chain seq x y z
N MET A 1 4.23 -20.87 12.74
CA MET A 1 4.14 -19.47 13.23
C MET A 1 2.87 -18.85 12.67
N PRO A 2 1.83 -18.53 13.46
CA PRO A 2 0.70 -17.78 12.94
C PRO A 2 1.18 -16.37 12.58
N VAL A 3 1.06 -15.99 11.31
CA VAL A 3 1.34 -14.62 10.86
C VAL A 3 0.38 -13.71 11.61
N LYS A 4 0.89 -12.86 12.50
CA LYS A 4 0.08 -11.81 13.16
C LYS A 4 -0.72 -11.10 12.07
N ALA A 5 -2.04 -11.14 12.15
CA ALA A 5 -2.88 -10.40 11.23
C ALA A 5 -2.51 -8.92 11.37
N THR A 6 -1.92 -8.34 10.33
CA THR A 6 -1.73 -6.89 10.22
C THR A 6 -3.10 -6.26 10.31
N ARG A 7 -3.46 -5.77 11.49
CA ARG A 7 -4.68 -4.98 11.70
C ARG A 7 -4.43 -3.58 11.18
N MET A 8 -5.42 -3.05 10.49
CA MET A 8 -5.46 -1.73 9.89
C MET A 8 -6.63 -0.97 10.53
N ASP A 9 -6.46 0.31 10.81
CA ASP A 9 -7.57 1.13 11.30
C ASP A 9 -8.52 1.56 10.16
N GLU A 10 -9.73 1.98 10.51
CA GLU A 10 -10.75 2.37 9.53
C GLU A 10 -10.34 3.56 8.67
N ALA A 11 -9.58 4.51 9.24
CA ALA A 11 -9.17 5.73 8.55
C ALA A 11 -8.08 5.44 7.50
N GLU A 12 -7.11 4.59 7.86
CA GLU A 12 -6.11 4.04 6.96
C GLU A 12 -6.77 3.23 5.84
N PHE A 13 -7.71 2.35 6.17
CA PHE A 13 -8.43 1.57 5.18
C PHE A 13 -9.19 2.47 4.19
N SER A 14 -9.97 3.43 4.69
CA SER A 14 -10.79 4.33 3.87
C SER A 14 -9.94 5.10 2.85
N ARG A 15 -8.80 5.66 3.30
CA ARG A 15 -7.87 6.40 2.43
C ARG A 15 -7.28 5.53 1.32
N ILE A 16 -6.92 4.28 1.63
CA ILE A 16 -6.39 3.34 0.61
C ILE A 16 -7.52 2.88 -0.32
N ALA A 17 -8.73 2.66 0.20
CA ALA A 17 -9.90 2.26 -0.58
C ALA A 17 -10.27 3.31 -1.64
N GLU A 18 -10.13 4.60 -1.35
CA GLU A 18 -10.32 5.69 -2.32
C GLU A 18 -9.36 5.61 -3.53
N LYS A 19 -8.17 5.05 -3.33
CA LYS A 19 -7.19 4.77 -4.41
C LYS A 19 -7.52 3.48 -5.19
N CYS A 20 -8.48 2.69 -4.71
CA CYS A 20 -8.90 1.42 -5.30
C CYS A 20 -10.20 1.55 -6.12
N ARG A 21 -10.41 2.67 -6.83
CA ARG A 21 -11.66 3.02 -7.54
C ARG A 21 -12.24 1.95 -8.49
N LYS A 22 -11.41 1.04 -9.00
CA LYS A 22 -11.83 -0.06 -9.89
C LYS A 22 -12.28 -1.32 -9.15
N TRP A 23 -12.18 -1.35 -7.82
CA TRP A 23 -12.58 -2.49 -7.01
C TRP A 23 -14.05 -2.39 -6.71
N SER A 24 -14.76 -3.51 -6.84
CA SER A 24 -16.16 -3.58 -6.43
C SER A 24 -16.28 -3.47 -4.91
N GLU A 25 -17.44 -3.04 -4.45
CA GLU A 25 -17.80 -3.01 -3.02
C GLU A 25 -17.58 -4.38 -2.37
N ARG A 26 -17.93 -5.47 -3.06
CA ARG A 26 -17.68 -6.84 -2.61
C ARG A 26 -16.19 -7.12 -2.33
N ASN A 27 -15.30 -6.63 -3.20
CA ASN A 27 -13.86 -6.84 -3.05
C ASN A 27 -13.28 -5.95 -1.94
N LEU A 28 -13.80 -4.74 -1.75
CA LEU A 28 -13.40 -3.88 -0.65
C LEU A 28 -13.91 -4.43 0.69
N GLY A 29 -15.15 -4.93 0.72
CA GLY A 29 -15.78 -5.52 1.90
C GLY A 29 -14.99 -6.68 2.46
N VAL A 30 -14.57 -7.64 1.63
CA VAL A 30 -13.77 -8.78 2.12
C VAL A 30 -12.43 -8.34 2.71
N VAL A 31 -11.81 -7.29 2.17
CA VAL A 31 -10.55 -6.78 2.71
C VAL A 31 -10.76 -6.02 4.02
N ARG A 32 -11.84 -5.25 4.13
CA ARG A 32 -12.24 -4.58 5.38
C ARG A 32 -12.49 -5.60 6.49
N ALA A 33 -13.24 -6.66 6.19
CA ALA A 33 -13.49 -7.76 7.11
C ALA A 33 -12.19 -8.36 7.63
N LEU A 34 -11.21 -8.62 6.74
CA LEU A 34 -9.92 -9.22 7.11
C LEU A 34 -8.99 -8.29 7.87
N LEU A 35 -8.91 -7.01 7.50
CA LEU A 35 -7.87 -6.09 7.99
C LEU A 35 -8.36 -5.16 9.10
N VAL A 36 -9.62 -4.75 9.07
CA VAL A 36 -10.20 -3.80 10.02
C VAL A 36 -11.01 -4.54 11.09
N GLU A 37 -11.96 -5.39 10.66
CA GLU A 37 -12.86 -6.10 11.58
C GLU A 37 -12.16 -7.30 12.25
N GLY A 38 -11.11 -7.83 11.61
CA GLY A 38 -10.31 -8.92 12.15
C GLY A 38 -10.95 -10.30 11.99
N ASP A 39 -11.86 -10.45 11.04
CA ASP A 39 -12.45 -11.74 10.66
C ASP A 39 -11.38 -12.74 10.22
N SER A 40 -11.68 -14.03 10.39
CA SER A 40 -10.83 -15.07 9.82
C SER A 40 -10.94 -15.10 8.30
N MET A 41 -9.91 -15.63 7.63
CA MET A 41 -9.93 -15.83 6.17
C MET A 41 -11.13 -16.66 5.70
N THR A 42 -11.56 -17.62 6.51
CA THR A 42 -12.70 -18.48 6.20
C THR A 42 -14.00 -17.68 6.25
N ASP A 43 -14.20 -16.91 7.33
CA ASP A 43 -15.45 -16.20 7.57
C ASP A 43 -15.63 -15.04 6.60
N ALA A 44 -14.58 -14.25 6.37
CA ALA A 44 -14.62 -13.15 5.41
C ALA A 44 -14.88 -13.67 3.98
N ALA A 45 -14.21 -14.76 3.58
CA ALA A 45 -14.44 -15.35 2.26
C ALA A 45 -15.89 -15.84 2.09
N ALA A 46 -16.44 -16.50 3.12
CA ALA A 46 -17.83 -16.98 3.13
C ALA A 46 -18.85 -15.84 3.10
N LYS A 47 -18.69 -14.81 3.95
CA LYS A 47 -19.55 -13.62 4.01
C LYS A 47 -19.67 -12.92 2.65
N HIS A 48 -18.59 -12.92 1.88
CA HIS A 48 -18.53 -12.30 0.56
C HIS A 48 -18.61 -13.31 -0.60
N GLY A 49 -19.02 -14.55 -0.34
CA GLY A 49 -19.29 -15.59 -1.35
C GLY A 49 -18.11 -15.92 -2.27
N MET A 50 -16.87 -15.81 -1.80
CA MET A 50 -15.65 -16.04 -2.58
C MET A 50 -14.76 -17.13 -1.98
N SER A 51 -13.79 -17.62 -2.75
CA SER A 51 -12.82 -18.59 -2.23
C SER A 51 -11.81 -17.94 -1.29
N LYS A 52 -11.24 -18.72 -0.35
CA LYS A 52 -10.15 -18.25 0.54
C LYS A 52 -8.95 -17.73 -0.25
N GLN A 53 -8.66 -18.35 -1.39
CA GLN A 53 -7.56 -17.94 -2.26
C GLN A 53 -7.83 -16.57 -2.90
N GLN A 54 -9.06 -16.33 -3.37
CA GLN A 54 -9.48 -15.02 -3.90
C GLN A 54 -9.37 -13.93 -2.83
N ALA A 55 -9.89 -14.20 -1.62
CA ALA A 55 -9.78 -13.29 -0.48
C ALA A 55 -8.31 -12.97 -0.12
N ASN A 56 -7.44 -13.97 -0.12
CA ASN A 56 -6.01 -13.77 0.15
C ASN A 56 -5.29 -12.95 -0.94
N VAL A 57 -5.65 -13.15 -2.22
CA VAL A 57 -5.13 -12.33 -3.33
C VAL A 57 -5.56 -10.88 -3.18
N LEU A 58 -6.82 -10.62 -2.83
CA LEU A 58 -7.32 -9.28 -2.58
C LEU A 58 -6.61 -8.63 -1.39
N ARG A 59 -6.47 -9.35 -0.26
CA ARG A 59 -5.71 -8.88 0.91
C ARG A 59 -4.28 -8.49 0.54
N THR A 60 -3.57 -9.36 -0.19
CA THR A 60 -2.18 -9.11 -0.61
C THR A 60 -2.07 -7.88 -1.50
N ARG A 61 -2.95 -7.74 -2.49
CA ARG A 61 -2.98 -6.60 -3.41
C ARG A 61 -3.28 -5.29 -2.68
N PHE A 62 -4.18 -5.33 -1.71
CA PHE A 62 -4.52 -4.15 -0.91
C PHE A 62 -3.35 -3.71 -0.04
N LEU A 63 -2.68 -4.64 0.65
CA LEU A 63 -1.48 -4.34 1.44
C LEU A 63 -0.33 -3.80 0.59
N ALA A 64 -0.17 -4.27 -0.65
CA ALA A 64 0.80 -3.71 -1.58
C ALA A 64 0.51 -2.23 -1.90
N LYS A 65 -0.77 -1.86 -2.09
CA LYS A 65 -1.19 -0.47 -2.28
C LYS A 65 -0.98 0.39 -1.04
N ALA A 66 -1.27 -0.16 0.14
CA ALA A 66 -0.98 0.48 1.42
C ALA A 66 0.52 0.80 1.56
N GLY A 67 1.38 -0.16 1.19
CA GLY A 67 2.83 0.04 1.18
C GLY A 67 3.28 1.13 0.22
N GLN A 68 2.73 1.17 -0.99
CA GLN A 68 3.02 2.22 -1.98
C GLN A 68 2.62 3.59 -1.46
N GLU A 69 1.42 3.73 -0.89
CA GLU A 69 0.99 5.00 -0.29
C GLU A 69 1.94 5.45 0.83
N ARG A 70 2.37 4.53 1.69
CA ARG A 70 3.28 4.86 2.79
C ARG A 70 4.60 5.41 2.27
N ILE A 71 5.13 4.84 1.18
CA ILE A 71 6.35 5.32 0.52
C ILE A 71 6.10 6.70 -0.10
N GLU A 72 5.01 6.89 -0.83
CA GLU A 72 4.65 8.19 -1.42
C GLU A 72 4.53 9.30 -0.37
N ALA A 73 3.82 9.02 0.73
CA ALA A 73 3.65 9.97 1.84
C ALA A 73 4.99 10.30 2.52
N PHE A 74 5.86 9.30 2.68
CA PHE A 74 7.21 9.49 3.19
C PHE A 74 8.02 10.40 2.26
N MET A 75 8.04 10.11 0.95
CA MET A 75 8.77 10.90 -0.04
C MET A 75 8.26 12.34 -0.16
N ALA A 76 6.96 12.57 0.04
CA ALA A 76 6.38 13.90 0.07
C ALA A 76 6.81 14.71 1.30
N ARG A 77 6.94 14.04 2.46
CA ARG A 77 7.35 14.67 3.72
C ARG A 77 8.86 14.90 3.79
N GLU A 78 9.64 13.88 3.48
CA GLU A 78 11.09 13.90 3.50
C GLU A 78 11.62 14.27 2.12
N LYS A 79 11.53 15.56 1.75
CA LYS A 79 12.24 16.03 0.56
C LYS A 79 13.73 15.73 0.74
N PRO A 80 14.41 15.11 -0.23
CA PRO A 80 15.84 14.89 -0.14
C PRO A 80 16.51 16.21 0.22
N LYS A 81 17.31 16.21 1.30
CA LYS A 81 18.17 17.34 1.65
C LYS A 81 19.24 17.42 0.57
N LEU A 82 18.88 17.98 -0.58
CA LEU A 82 19.83 18.36 -1.61
C LEU A 82 20.61 19.53 -1.03
N SER A 83 21.61 19.25 -0.20
CA SER A 83 22.66 20.23 0.02
C SER A 83 23.37 20.36 -1.31
N THR A 84 22.92 21.34 -2.11
CA THR A 84 23.57 21.79 -3.33
C THR A 84 25.08 21.91 -3.14
N THR A 85 25.52 22.33 -1.95
CA THR A 85 26.93 22.39 -1.53
C THR A 85 27.71 21.08 -1.56
N VAL A 86 27.09 19.90 -1.32
CA VAL A 86 27.80 18.60 -1.35
C VAL A 86 27.92 18.05 -2.77
N LEU A 87 27.02 18.44 -3.66
CA LEU A 87 26.97 17.95 -5.05
C LEU A 87 27.69 18.87 -6.05
N GLU A 88 28.04 20.10 -5.67
CA GLU A 88 28.81 21.03 -6.52
C GLU A 88 30.10 20.42 -7.11
N PRO A 89 30.92 19.62 -6.38
CA PRO A 89 32.11 19.00 -6.95
C PRO A 89 31.83 18.02 -8.09
N PHE A 90 30.63 17.42 -8.13
CA PHE A 90 30.25 16.39 -9.11
C PHE A 90 29.35 16.93 -10.22
N LYS A 91 29.23 18.26 -10.34
CA LYS A 91 28.30 18.91 -11.26
C LYS A 91 28.57 18.58 -12.73
N GLN A 92 29.83 18.50 -13.13
CA GLN A 92 30.23 18.11 -14.50
C GLN A 92 29.89 16.65 -14.81
N ASP A 93 30.10 15.74 -13.86
CA ASP A 93 29.76 14.32 -14.04
C ASP A 93 28.24 14.12 -14.18
N MET A 94 27.45 14.85 -13.38
CA MET A 94 25.99 14.83 -13.49
C MET A 94 25.48 15.42 -14.80
N GLN A 95 26.15 16.44 -15.35
CA GLN A 95 25.80 17.05 -16.63
C GLN A 95 26.04 16.06 -17.78
N THR A 96 27.20 15.40 -17.76
CA THR A 96 27.59 14.39 -18.75
C THR A 96 26.66 13.18 -18.78
N LEU A 97 26.07 12.80 -17.62
CA LEU A 97 25.10 11.72 -17.52
C LEU A 97 23.68 12.10 -17.98
N ARG A 98 23.34 13.39 -17.96
CA ARG A 98 22.00 13.88 -18.31
C ARG A 98 21.84 14.16 -19.81
N ASP A 99 22.95 14.44 -20.49
CA ASP A 99 23.01 14.76 -21.92
C ASP A 99 23.21 13.52 -22.82
N ARG A 100 23.15 12.31 -22.24
CA ARG A 100 23.14 11.01 -22.94
C ARG A 100 21.75 10.39 -22.87
#